data_AF-A0A6I3KEJ3-F1
#
_entry.id   AF-A0A6I3KEJ3-F1
#
_cell.length_a   1.000
_cell.length_b   1.000
_cell.length_c   1.000
_cell.angle_alpha   90.00
_cell.angle_beta   90.00
_cell.angle_gamma   90.00
#
_symmetry.space_group_name_H-M   'P 1'
#
loop_
_entity.id
_entity.type
_entity.pdbx_description
1 polymer ?
#
loop_
_entity_poly.entity_id
_entity_poly.type
_entity_poly.pdbx_seq_one_letter_code
_entity_poly.pdbx_strand_id
1 'polypeptide(L)'
;MEAFPGIERMTSSLSEANNDTGRTAFCGPYVLSAITGYPISKIEEIIRTDRNCTRKTVVKGTGSDEVAAALAQFGYDMTLKETYMAKPRKERPTLWAWMQKPRNVWAHYILAVHKGKEGHWILVKGVKMCDTYTEGRWTFVCDGPHRGARIMEIFEVRKSLG
;
A
#
# COMPACT_ATOMS: atom_id res chain seq x y z
N MET A 1 -24.24 -27.94 6.87
CA MET A 1 -24.29 -27.25 5.57
C MET A 1 -23.16 -26.25 5.56
N GLU A 2 -22.05 -26.61 4.94
CA GLU A 2 -20.80 -25.86 4.97
C GLU A 2 -20.90 -24.63 4.05
N ALA A 3 -20.46 -23.48 4.55
CA ALA A 3 -20.42 -22.24 3.79
C ALA A 3 -19.21 -22.28 2.85
N PHE A 4 -19.47 -22.24 1.54
CA PHE A 4 -18.43 -22.07 0.53
C PHE A 4 -17.71 -20.73 0.71
N PRO A 5 -16.38 -20.69 0.94
CA PRO A 5 -15.62 -19.45 1.03
C PRO A 5 -15.21 -19.03 -0.39
N GLY A 6 -16.15 -18.46 -1.15
CA GLY A 6 -15.91 -18.23 -2.59
C GLY A 6 -16.52 -16.97 -3.19
N ILE A 7 -17.23 -16.16 -2.41
CA ILE A 7 -17.65 -14.82 -2.82
C ILE A 7 -17.23 -13.89 -1.69
N GLU A 8 -15.93 -13.58 -1.64
CA GLU A 8 -15.46 -12.42 -0.90
C GLU A 8 -16.18 -11.20 -1.47
N ARG A 9 -17.20 -10.76 -0.74
CA ARG A 9 -17.84 -9.46 -0.89
C ARG A 9 -16.76 -8.45 -1.28
N MET A 10 -16.94 -7.76 -2.42
CA MET A 10 -16.24 -6.51 -2.72
C MET A 10 -16.66 -5.50 -1.64
N THR A 11 -16.10 -5.65 -0.45
CA THR A 11 -16.50 -4.81 0.66
C THR A 11 -15.87 -3.45 0.42
N SER A 12 -16.75 -2.46 0.41
CA SER A 12 -16.42 -1.06 0.60
C SER A 12 -15.62 -0.79 1.89
N SER A 13 -15.42 -1.80 2.74
CA SER A 13 -14.67 -1.68 3.98
C SER A 13 -13.19 -1.43 3.74
N LEU A 14 -12.62 -0.80 4.75
CA LEU A 14 -11.22 -0.50 4.89
C LEU A 14 -10.69 -1.47 5.93
N SER A 15 -10.07 -2.57 5.49
CA SER A 15 -9.40 -3.51 6.39
C SER A 15 -8.15 -2.85 6.96
N GLU A 16 -8.07 -2.77 8.28
CA GLU A 16 -6.82 -2.35 8.95
C GLU A 16 -5.72 -3.39 8.66
N ALA A 17 -4.46 -2.94 8.65
CA ALA A 17 -3.35 -3.87 8.53
C ALA A 17 -3.27 -4.73 9.80
N ASN A 18 -3.14 -6.04 9.64
CA ASN A 18 -2.95 -6.96 10.75
C ASN A 18 -1.46 -7.21 10.97
N ASN A 19 -0.87 -6.50 11.93
CA ASN A 19 0.53 -6.70 12.29
C ASN A 19 0.69 -7.71 13.44
N ASP A 20 0.91 -8.98 13.07
CA ASP A 20 1.10 -10.11 13.98
C ASP A 20 2.56 -10.39 14.33
N THR A 21 3.50 -9.55 13.86
CA THR A 21 4.94 -9.83 13.96
C THR A 21 5.57 -9.49 15.31
N GLY A 22 4.80 -8.87 16.22
CA GLY A 22 5.31 -8.40 17.53
C GLY A 22 6.29 -7.22 17.45
N ARG A 23 6.46 -6.60 16.27
CA ARG A 23 7.33 -5.45 16.02
C ARG A 23 6.67 -4.44 15.08
N THR A 24 7.21 -3.23 14.99
CA THR A 24 6.83 -2.31 13.91
C THR A 24 7.40 -2.80 12.58
N ALA A 25 6.53 -3.10 11.61
CA ALA A 25 6.93 -3.47 10.25
C ALA A 25 7.20 -2.24 9.35
N PHE A 26 7.82 -2.47 8.20
CA PHE A 26 8.04 -1.41 7.19
C PHE A 26 6.78 -1.17 6.34
N CYS A 27 6.79 -0.07 5.59
CA CYS A 27 5.59 0.46 4.93
C CYS A 27 5.01 -0.45 3.83
N GLY A 28 5.85 -1.16 3.08
CA GLY A 28 5.40 -2.13 2.07
C GLY A 28 4.47 -3.20 2.66
N PRO A 29 4.92 -3.95 3.69
CA PRO A 29 4.07 -4.95 4.33
C PRO A 29 2.76 -4.39 4.94
N TYR A 30 2.79 -3.18 5.53
CA TYR A 30 1.57 -2.55 6.06
C TYR A 30 0.53 -2.28 4.97
N VAL A 31 0.92 -1.66 3.85
CA VAL A 31 -0.03 -1.32 2.78
C VAL A 31 -0.59 -2.58 2.11
N LEU A 32 0.24 -3.62 1.93
CA LEU A 32 -0.17 -4.90 1.38
C LEU A 32 -1.13 -5.66 2.31
N SER A 33 -0.85 -5.68 3.62
CA SER A 33 -1.74 -6.29 4.61
C SER A 33 -3.11 -5.60 4.63
N ALA A 34 -3.13 -4.26 4.60
CA ALA A 34 -4.38 -3.50 4.57
C ALA A 34 -5.21 -3.71 3.29
N ILE A 35 -4.58 -3.92 2.12
CA ILE A 35 -5.29 -4.23 0.86
C ILE A 35 -5.82 -5.66 0.87
N THR A 36 -4.98 -6.62 1.28
CA THR A 36 -5.25 -8.05 1.07
C THR A 36 -5.99 -8.69 2.24
N GLY A 37 -6.00 -8.06 3.41
CA GLY A 37 -6.56 -8.60 4.65
C GLY A 37 -5.68 -9.65 5.34
N TYR A 38 -4.55 -10.04 4.74
CA TYR A 38 -3.64 -11.02 5.33
C TYR A 38 -2.69 -10.39 6.36
N PRO A 39 -2.25 -11.17 7.37
CA PRO A 39 -1.28 -10.69 8.36
C PRO A 39 0.07 -10.36 7.72
N ILE A 40 0.77 -9.40 8.33
CA ILE A 40 2.09 -8.94 7.86
C ILE A 40 3.10 -10.10 7.77
N SER A 41 3.07 -11.06 8.70
CA SER A 41 3.96 -12.23 8.63
C SER A 41 3.88 -12.99 7.30
N LYS A 42 2.65 -13.20 6.80
CA LYS A 42 2.37 -13.86 5.51
C LYS A 42 2.79 -12.99 4.33
N ILE A 43 2.54 -11.69 4.39
CA ILE A 43 3.00 -10.75 3.36
C ILE A 43 4.52 -10.78 3.24
N GLU A 44 5.23 -10.73 4.36
CA GLU A 44 6.69 -10.78 4.34
C GLU A 44 7.24 -12.12 3.84
N GLU A 45 6.55 -13.23 4.10
CA GLU A 45 6.92 -14.55 3.58
C GLU A 45 6.87 -14.59 2.05
N ILE A 46 5.82 -14.03 1.46
CA ILE A 46 5.67 -13.93 0.00
C ILE A 46 6.80 -13.10 -0.60
N ILE A 47 7.07 -11.91 -0.03
CA ILE A 47 8.15 -11.05 -0.53
C ILE A 47 9.51 -11.72 -0.36
N ARG A 48 9.77 -12.42 0.75
CA ARG A 48 11.02 -13.17 0.94
C ARG A 48 11.19 -14.30 -0.06
N THR A 49 10.11 -15.02 -0.35
CA THR A 49 10.10 -16.11 -1.34
C THR A 49 10.46 -15.56 -2.72
N ASP A 50 9.87 -14.44 -3.13
CA ASP A 50 10.15 -13.77 -4.39
C ASP A 50 11.61 -13.26 -4.47
N ARG A 51 12.13 -12.71 -3.37
CA ARG A 51 13.54 -12.33 -3.22
C ARG A 51 14.52 -13.52 -3.16
N ASN A 52 14.03 -14.76 -3.20
CA ASN A 52 14.81 -15.98 -2.96
C ASN A 52 15.66 -15.90 -1.66
N CYS A 53 15.10 -15.28 -0.61
CA CYS A 53 15.78 -15.08 0.66
C CYS A 53 15.57 -16.30 1.57
N THR A 54 16.65 -17.02 1.86
CA THR A 54 16.64 -18.22 2.72
C THR A 54 16.55 -17.91 4.22
N ARG A 55 16.83 -16.66 4.62
CA ARG A 55 16.74 -16.20 6.02
C ARG A 55 15.41 -15.50 6.26
N LYS A 56 14.83 -15.69 7.45
CA LYS A 56 13.65 -14.95 7.95
C LYS A 56 13.99 -13.50 8.31
N THR A 57 14.55 -12.75 7.35
CA THR A 57 14.89 -11.35 7.51
C THR A 57 13.63 -10.49 7.50
N VAL A 58 13.70 -9.36 8.22
CA VAL A 58 12.67 -8.32 8.15
C VAL A 58 12.66 -7.74 6.74
N VAL A 59 11.47 -7.64 6.14
CA VAL A 59 11.33 -7.03 4.81
C VAL A 59 11.42 -5.52 4.95
N LYS A 60 12.57 -4.96 4.55
CA LYS A 60 12.81 -3.52 4.44
C LYS A 60 13.03 -3.15 2.97
N GLY A 61 12.53 -1.97 2.59
CA GLY A 61 12.74 -1.37 1.27
C GLY A 61 12.16 -2.21 0.16
N THR A 62 10.88 -2.02 -0.15
CA THR A 62 10.20 -2.71 -1.25
C THR A 62 10.15 -1.82 -2.49
N GLY A 63 10.52 -2.38 -3.64
CA GLY A 63 10.33 -1.79 -4.96
C GLY A 63 8.87 -1.90 -5.44
N SER A 64 8.52 -1.14 -6.48
CA SER A 64 7.18 -1.21 -7.09
C SER A 64 6.89 -2.56 -7.74
N ASP A 65 7.91 -3.18 -8.34
CA ASP A 65 7.89 -4.53 -8.88
C ASP A 65 7.58 -5.58 -7.81
N GLU A 66 8.24 -5.51 -6.66
CA GLU A 66 8.00 -6.43 -5.54
C GLU A 66 6.61 -6.25 -4.94
N VAL A 67 6.14 -5.01 -4.82
CA VAL A 67 4.78 -4.71 -4.35
C VAL A 67 3.74 -5.24 -5.35
N ALA A 68 3.96 -5.08 -6.66
CA ALA A 68 3.09 -5.62 -7.69
C ALA A 68 3.06 -7.16 -7.66
N ALA A 69 4.23 -7.80 -7.59
CA ALA A 69 4.35 -9.25 -7.55
C ALA A 69 3.66 -9.84 -6.32
N ALA A 70 3.84 -9.23 -5.14
CA ALA A 70 3.15 -9.65 -3.93
C ALA A 70 1.63 -9.49 -4.05
N LEU A 71 1.13 -8.38 -4.61
CA LEU A 71 -0.30 -8.17 -4.86
C LEU A 71 -0.88 -9.22 -5.83
N ALA A 72 -0.15 -9.55 -6.89
CA ALA A 72 -0.59 -10.51 -7.90
C ALA A 72 -0.83 -11.91 -7.29
N GLN A 73 -0.02 -12.33 -6.31
CA GLN A 73 -0.24 -13.59 -5.59
C GLN A 73 -1.56 -13.64 -4.80
N PHE A 74 -2.15 -12.49 -4.52
CA PHE A 74 -3.45 -12.36 -3.86
C PHE A 74 -4.59 -12.00 -4.82
N GLY A 75 -4.36 -12.06 -6.14
CA GLY A 75 -5.36 -11.71 -7.15
C GLY A 75 -5.65 -10.21 -7.19
N TYR A 76 -4.62 -9.38 -7.05
CA TYR A 76 -4.71 -7.93 -7.25
C TYR A 76 -3.74 -7.47 -8.34
N ASP A 77 -4.22 -6.59 -9.20
CA ASP A 77 -3.41 -5.91 -10.20
C ASP A 77 -2.99 -4.53 -9.70
N MET A 78 -1.72 -4.18 -9.92
CA MET A 78 -1.18 -2.85 -9.65
C MET A 78 -0.77 -2.16 -10.95
N THR A 79 -1.40 -1.03 -11.27
CA THR A 79 -1.15 -0.26 -12.50
C THR A 79 -0.58 1.12 -12.16
N LEU A 80 0.54 1.49 -12.76
CA LEU A 80 1.08 2.85 -12.67
C LEU A 80 0.11 3.84 -13.35
N LYS A 81 -0.36 4.84 -12.60
CA LYS A 81 -1.25 5.90 -13.11
C LYS A 81 -0.51 7.18 -13.42
N GLU A 82 0.40 7.57 -12.54
CA GLU A 82 1.15 8.82 -12.64
C GLU A 82 2.55 8.62 -12.09
N THR A 83 3.56 9.15 -12.78
CA THR A 83 4.94 9.22 -12.30
C THR A 83 5.44 10.66 -12.38
N TYR A 84 6.16 11.08 -11.34
CA TYR A 84 6.75 12.40 -11.18
C TYR A 84 8.27 12.34 -11.04
N MET A 85 8.87 11.18 -11.34
CA MET A 85 10.29 10.93 -11.15
C MET A 85 11.18 11.85 -12.01
N ALA A 86 10.71 12.24 -13.19
CA ALA A 86 11.38 13.20 -14.06
C ALA A 86 11.40 14.64 -13.51
N LYS A 87 10.57 14.97 -12.52
CA LYS A 87 10.54 16.31 -11.91
C LYS A 87 11.49 16.40 -10.71
N PRO A 88 12.14 17.56 -10.50
CA PRO A 88 12.81 17.85 -9.23
C PRO A 88 11.85 17.70 -8.05
N ARG A 89 12.34 17.19 -6.92
CA ARG A 89 11.51 16.86 -5.76
C ARG A 89 10.58 17.99 -5.29
N LYS A 90 11.05 19.24 -5.33
CA LYS A 90 10.28 20.41 -4.86
C LYS A 90 9.07 20.73 -5.78
N GLU A 91 9.13 20.32 -7.03
CA GLU A 91 8.08 20.56 -8.04
C GLU A 91 7.04 19.43 -8.12
N ARG A 92 7.32 18.27 -7.51
CA ARG A 92 6.38 17.16 -7.45
C ARG A 92 5.16 17.56 -6.60
N PRO A 93 3.94 17.10 -6.93
CA PRO A 93 2.78 17.40 -6.11
C PRO A 93 2.94 16.83 -4.71
N THR A 94 2.37 17.52 -3.74
CA THR A 94 2.20 16.96 -2.39
C THR A 94 1.04 15.98 -2.37
N LEU A 95 1.02 15.08 -1.39
CA LEU A 95 -0.15 14.24 -1.11
C LEU A 95 -1.42 15.08 -1.01
N TRP A 96 -1.38 16.19 -0.26
CA TRP A 96 -2.55 17.06 -0.09
C TRP A 96 -3.04 17.69 -1.40
N ALA A 97 -2.12 18.14 -2.26
CA ALA A 97 -2.47 18.72 -3.55
C ALA A 97 -3.12 17.68 -4.48
N TRP A 98 -2.59 16.44 -4.48
CA TRP A 98 -3.20 15.35 -5.24
C TRP A 98 -4.60 15.00 -4.70
N MET A 99 -4.79 15.04 -3.38
CA MET A 99 -6.10 14.78 -2.76
C MET A 99 -7.21 15.79 -3.15
N GLN A 100 -6.86 16.96 -3.69
CA GLN A 100 -7.85 17.92 -4.20
C GLN A 100 -8.39 17.55 -5.59
N LYS A 101 -7.75 16.59 -6.28
CA LYS A 101 -8.19 16.14 -7.61
C LYS A 101 -9.27 15.05 -7.49
N PRO A 102 -10.24 15.00 -8.42
CA PRO A 102 -11.16 13.87 -8.55
C PRO A 102 -10.39 12.56 -8.73
N ARG A 103 -10.85 11.50 -8.07
CA ARG A 103 -10.30 10.14 -8.16
C ARG A 103 -11.40 9.12 -7.93
N ASN A 104 -11.16 7.87 -8.35
CA ASN A 104 -12.11 6.79 -8.09
C ASN A 104 -12.07 6.44 -6.60
N VAL A 105 -13.11 6.79 -5.84
CA VAL A 105 -13.16 6.56 -4.40
C VAL A 105 -13.22 5.09 -4.00
N TRP A 106 -13.56 4.20 -4.94
CA TRP A 106 -13.65 2.76 -4.72
C TRP A 106 -12.33 2.04 -4.96
N ALA A 107 -11.38 2.67 -5.66
CA ALA A 107 -10.07 2.10 -5.93
C ALA A 107 -9.13 2.30 -4.73
N HIS A 108 -8.23 1.35 -4.54
CA HIS A 108 -7.05 1.55 -3.70
C HIS A 108 -5.98 2.24 -4.53
N TYR A 109 -5.27 3.20 -3.91
CA TYR A 109 -4.10 3.82 -4.50
C TYR A 109 -2.90 3.61 -3.59
N ILE A 110 -1.84 3.00 -4.10
CA ILE A 110 -0.54 2.96 -3.45
C ILE A 110 0.27 4.14 -3.97
N LEU A 111 0.72 5.01 -3.07
CA LEU A 111 1.54 6.16 -3.40
C LEU A 111 2.95 5.94 -2.89
N ALA A 112 3.92 6.06 -3.80
CA ALA A 112 5.32 6.18 -3.44
C ALA A 112 5.59 7.66 -3.11
N VAL A 113 6.06 7.97 -1.91
CA VAL A 113 6.37 9.35 -1.51
C VAL A 113 7.77 9.48 -0.93
N HIS A 114 8.31 10.70 -0.91
CA HIS A 114 9.51 11.01 -0.14
C HIS A 114 9.19 11.35 1.32
N LYS A 115 9.80 10.61 2.24
CA LYS A 115 9.86 10.95 3.67
C LYS A 115 11.33 11.18 4.05
N GLY A 116 11.69 12.44 4.31
CA GLY A 116 13.11 12.78 4.54
C GLY A 116 13.96 12.45 3.31
N LYS A 117 15.01 11.63 3.46
CA LYS A 117 15.84 11.14 2.34
C LYS A 117 15.38 9.77 1.81
N GLU A 118 14.39 9.14 2.44
CA GLU A 118 13.94 7.80 2.12
C GLU A 118 12.62 7.81 1.31
N GLY A 119 12.35 6.71 0.63
CA GLY A 119 11.05 6.42 0.03
C GLY A 119 10.10 5.81 1.06
N HIS A 120 8.81 6.06 0.90
CA HIS A 120 7.77 5.53 1.79
C HIS A 120 6.50 5.21 1.01
N TRP A 121 5.85 4.09 1.35
CA TRP A 121 4.58 3.69 0.77
C TRP A 121 3.42 4.18 1.64
N ILE A 122 2.42 4.78 1.00
CA ILE A 122 1.16 5.16 1.63
C ILE A 122 0.03 4.52 0.84
N LEU A 123 -0.87 3.83 1.53
CA LEU A 123 -2.13 3.39 0.95
C LEU A 123 -3.17 4.48 1.13
N VAL A 124 -3.91 4.79 0.07
CA VAL A 124 -5.05 5.72 0.08
C VAL A 124 -6.27 5.03 -0.53
N LYS A 125 -7.43 5.21 0.11
CA LYS A 125 -8.75 4.87 -0.46
C LYS A 125 -9.77 5.91 -0.03
N GLY A 126 -10.48 6.48 -0.99
CA GLY A 126 -11.33 7.65 -0.76
C GLY A 126 -10.55 8.83 -0.17
N VAL A 127 -10.88 9.23 1.06
CA VAL A 127 -10.25 10.35 1.80
C VAL A 127 -9.33 9.88 2.94
N LYS A 128 -9.14 8.57 3.08
CA LYS A 128 -8.38 7.96 4.17
C LYS A 128 -7.06 7.37 3.69
N MET A 129 -6.07 7.31 4.58
CA MET A 129 -4.77 6.69 4.38
C MET A 129 -4.46 5.66 5.45
N CYS A 130 -3.58 4.73 5.10
CA CYS A 130 -3.05 3.68 5.95
C CYS A 130 -1.58 3.41 5.59
N ASP A 131 -0.72 3.23 6.59
CA ASP A 131 0.72 2.99 6.44
C ASP A 131 1.38 2.58 7.78
N THR A 132 2.71 2.53 7.85
CA THR A 132 3.45 2.29 9.10
C THR A 132 3.21 3.35 10.18
N TYR A 133 3.15 4.65 9.82
CA TYR A 133 3.04 5.72 10.82
C TYR A 133 1.65 5.81 11.45
N THR A 134 0.65 5.20 10.82
CA THR A 134 -0.70 5.04 11.34
C THR A 134 -0.92 3.68 12.01
N GLU A 135 0.14 2.86 12.11
CA GLU A 135 0.10 1.48 12.64
C GLU A 135 -0.90 0.60 11.87
N GLY A 136 -1.11 0.88 10.58
CA GLY A 136 -2.06 0.14 9.78
C GLY A 136 -3.52 0.54 9.94
N ARG A 137 -3.82 1.57 10.75
CA ARG A 137 -5.18 2.10 10.92
C ARG A 137 -5.53 3.12 9.84
N TRP A 138 -6.79 3.10 9.42
CA TRP A 138 -7.28 4.07 8.44
C TRP A 138 -7.59 5.42 9.07
N THR A 139 -6.81 6.43 8.72
CA THR A 139 -6.93 7.80 9.22
C THR A 139 -7.27 8.76 8.09
N PHE A 140 -7.89 9.91 8.37
CA PHE A 140 -8.11 10.93 7.35
C PHE A 140 -6.79 11.53 6.88
N VAL A 141 -6.63 11.73 5.57
CA VAL A 141 -5.39 12.28 5.02
C VAL A 141 -5.10 13.71 5.53
N CYS A 142 -6.14 14.50 5.87
CA CYS A 142 -5.98 15.84 6.45
C CYS A 142 -5.41 15.85 7.88
N ASP A 143 -5.51 14.72 8.59
CA ASP A 143 -5.02 14.55 9.95
C ASP A 143 -3.73 13.71 9.98
N GLY A 144 -3.41 13.06 8.84
CA GLY A 144 -2.28 12.17 8.71
C GLY A 144 -0.91 12.88 8.56
N PRO A 145 0.19 12.18 8.87
CA PRO A 145 1.55 12.73 8.93
C PRO A 145 2.19 13.05 7.57
N HIS A 146 1.44 12.95 6.46
CA HIS A 146 1.99 12.90 5.11
C HIS A 146 1.44 13.96 4.14
N ARG A 147 0.64 14.93 4.60
CA ARG A 147 0.06 15.99 3.75
C ARG A 147 1.06 16.69 2.84
N GLY A 148 2.24 17.03 3.39
CA GLY A 148 3.32 17.71 2.68
C GLY A 148 4.31 16.77 1.96
N ALA A 149 4.13 15.45 2.06
CA ALA A 149 5.02 14.50 1.41
C ALA A 149 4.91 14.62 -0.11
N ARG A 150 6.06 14.60 -0.80
CA ARG A 150 6.15 14.77 -2.24
C ARG A 150 5.98 13.41 -2.90
N ILE A 151 5.01 13.30 -3.80
CA ILE A 151 4.69 12.07 -4.51
C ILE A 151 5.77 11.79 -5.56
N MET A 152 6.25 10.56 -5.59
CA MET A 152 7.11 10.03 -6.64
C MET A 152 6.24 9.38 -7.71
N GLU A 153 5.38 8.45 -7.32
CA GLU A 153 4.57 7.65 -8.22
C GLU A 153 3.23 7.30 -7.56
N ILE A 154 2.23 7.05 -8.40
CA ILE A 154 0.87 6.71 -7.99
C ILE A 154 0.46 5.46 -8.74
N PHE A 155 0.09 4.43 -7.99
CA PHE A 155 -0.38 3.17 -8.52
C PHE A 155 -1.83 2.96 -8.12
N GLU A 156 -2.67 2.57 -9.08
CA GLU A 156 -4.03 2.10 -8.81
C GLU A 156 -4.00 0.59 -8.61
N VAL A 157 -4.65 0.11 -7.54
CA VAL A 157 -4.74 -1.31 -7.20
C VAL A 157 -6.19 -1.75 -7.26
N ARG A 158 -6.43 -2.84 -7.99
CA ARG A 158 -7.76 -3.44 -8.19
C ARG A 158 -7.68 -4.93 -8.00
N LYS A 159 -8.77 -5.54 -7.52
CA LYS A 159 -8.90 -6.99 -7.47
C LYS A 159 -9.00 -7.49 -8.92
N SER A 160 -8.16 -8.44 -9.29
CA SER A 160 -8.21 -9.11 -10.58
C SER A 160 -9.53 -9.88 -10.65
N LEU A 161 -10.43 -9.41 -11.51
CA LEU A 161 -11.61 -10.17 -11.89
C LEU A 161 -11.10 -11.19 -12.90
N GLY A 162 -10.77 -12.41 -12.44
CA GLY A 162 -10.33 -13.50 -13.31
C GLY A 162 -11.29 -13.74 -14.47
#